data_AF-A0A7C4Q6T9-F1
#
_entry.id   AF-A0A7C4Q6T9-F1
#
_cell.length_a   1.000
_cell.length_b   1.000
_cell.length_c   1.000
_cell.angle_alpha   90.00
_cell.angle_beta   90.00
_cell.angle_gamma   90.00
#
_symmetry.space_group_name_H-M   'P 1'
#
loop_
_entity.id
_entity.type
_entity.pdbx_description
1 polymer ?
#
loop_
_entity_poly.entity_id
_entity_poly.type
_entity_poly.pdbx_seq_one_letter_code
_entity_poly.pdbx_strand_id
1 'polypeptide(L)'
;MNSMVGLLDQARKKAEKEFPASRRFDRLMKRLSELRLKYEHLGDAADKTDVYASLEERTRRILGAGRFGEAELDAVLRHAAAAWYDLAGKRAPYQWYTVSFFVATIGFFLLAPQFFPAIFALLFVVPVFIGLKGLKARTLNGFTLTAMIFPVSLLVATTAARSYFSAILGDLPAFAAQMASSYHIAEDTASLLVVVFAAVSVVTGCAAIVGAIVGFRHRDMFV
;
A
#
# COMPACT_ATOMS: atom_id res chain seq x y z
N MET A 1 -26.70 11.66 18.63
CA MET A 1 -26.20 10.26 18.67
C MET A 1 -25.68 9.97 17.28
N ASN A 2 -24.38 9.80 17.13
CA ASN A 2 -23.69 9.60 15.85
C ASN A 2 -24.41 8.49 15.05
N SER A 3 -25.00 8.86 13.91
CA SER A 3 -25.91 7.98 13.14
C SER A 3 -25.20 6.71 12.66
N MET A 4 -23.91 6.81 12.34
CA MET A 4 -23.09 5.68 11.93
C MET A 4 -22.83 4.69 13.08
N VAL A 5 -22.68 5.17 14.33
CA VAL A 5 -22.63 4.28 15.51
C VAL A 5 -23.94 3.49 15.60
N GLY A 6 -25.08 4.14 15.37
CA GLY A 6 -26.39 3.48 15.31
C GLY A 6 -26.47 2.42 14.19
N LEU A 7 -25.95 2.71 13.01
CA LEU A 7 -25.92 1.76 11.89
C LEU A 7 -24.98 0.57 12.15
N LEU A 8 -23.84 0.78 12.80
CA LEU A 8 -22.94 -0.30 13.22
C LEU A 8 -23.59 -1.17 14.31
N ASP A 9 -24.33 -0.59 15.24
CA ASP A 9 -25.08 -1.34 16.25
C ASP A 9 -26.22 -2.16 15.62
N GLN A 10 -26.88 -1.64 14.58
CA GLN A 10 -27.85 -2.41 13.79
C GLN A 10 -27.19 -3.57 13.04
N ALA A 11 -26.05 -3.33 12.40
CA ALA A 11 -25.28 -4.35 11.69
C ALA A 11 -24.85 -5.48 12.65
N ARG A 12 -24.43 -5.12 13.86
CA ARG A 12 -24.07 -6.08 14.92
C ARG A 12 -25.27 -6.95 15.30
N LYS A 13 -26.42 -6.35 15.62
CA LYS A 13 -27.63 -7.09 16.00
C LYS A 13 -28.09 -8.07 14.92
N LYS A 14 -28.04 -7.66 13.65
CA LYS A 14 -28.36 -8.55 12.52
C LYS A 14 -27.36 -9.70 12.42
N ALA A 15 -26.06 -9.40 12.50
CA ALA A 15 -25.00 -10.39 12.40
C ALA A 15 -25.07 -11.44 13.53
N GLU A 16 -25.29 -11.02 14.78
CA GLU A 16 -25.45 -11.92 15.93
C GLU A 16 -26.67 -12.85 15.81
N LYS A 17 -27.72 -12.41 15.09
CA LYS A 17 -28.94 -13.18 14.88
C LYS A 17 -28.84 -14.16 13.70
N GLU A 18 -28.19 -13.73 12.62
CA GLU A 18 -28.22 -14.44 11.33
C GLU A 18 -26.99 -15.30 11.07
N PHE A 19 -25.84 -15.04 11.73
CA PHE A 19 -24.58 -15.69 11.39
C PHE A 19 -24.22 -16.81 12.36
N PRO A 20 -23.76 -17.97 11.88
CA PRO A 20 -23.26 -19.02 12.74
C PRO A 20 -21.95 -18.59 13.42
N ALA A 21 -21.76 -19.02 14.68
CA ALA A 21 -20.52 -18.79 15.40
C ALA A 21 -19.35 -19.42 14.63
N SER A 22 -18.43 -18.57 14.18
CA SER A 22 -17.28 -18.98 13.37
C SER A 22 -16.07 -18.11 13.70
N ARG A 23 -14.86 -18.63 13.47
CA ARG A 23 -13.63 -17.84 13.62
C ARG A 23 -13.61 -16.60 12.71
N ARG A 24 -14.37 -16.61 11.61
CA ARG A 24 -14.53 -15.44 10.74
C ARG A 24 -15.51 -14.43 11.34
N PHE A 25 -16.63 -14.91 11.87
CA PHE A 25 -17.59 -14.11 12.60
C PHE A 25 -16.95 -13.36 13.77
N ASP A 26 -16.15 -14.04 14.61
CA ASP A 26 -15.46 -13.41 15.74
C ASP A 26 -14.53 -12.27 15.31
N ARG A 27 -13.82 -12.46 14.18
CA ARG A 27 -12.95 -11.43 13.59
C ARG A 27 -13.75 -10.23 13.10
N LEU A 28 -14.90 -10.46 12.46
CA LEU A 28 -15.78 -9.38 12.00
C LEU A 28 -16.38 -8.60 13.17
N MET A 29 -16.81 -9.29 14.24
CA MET A 29 -17.33 -8.65 15.45
C MET A 29 -16.28 -7.81 16.17
N LYS A 30 -15.04 -8.31 16.27
CA LYS A 30 -13.93 -7.52 16.81
C LYS A 30 -13.66 -6.26 15.97
N ARG A 31 -13.67 -6.37 14.64
CA ARG A 31 -13.44 -5.23 13.75
C ARG A 31 -14.59 -4.22 13.82
N LEU A 32 -15.82 -4.69 13.97
CA LEU A 32 -17.00 -3.85 14.19
C LEU A 32 -16.89 -3.06 15.49
N SER A 33 -16.53 -3.70 16.60
CA SER A 33 -16.40 -3.00 17.89
C SER A 33 -15.28 -1.95 17.87
N GLU A 34 -14.13 -2.27 17.25
CA GLU A 34 -13.04 -1.31 17.04
C GLU A 34 -13.48 -0.10 16.19
N LEU A 35 -14.24 -0.32 15.12
CA LEU A 35 -14.77 0.75 14.28
C LEU A 35 -15.82 1.58 15.00
N ARG A 36 -16.72 0.94 15.76
CA ARG A 36 -17.72 1.64 16.56
C ARG A 36 -17.06 2.64 17.51
N LEU A 37 -16.03 2.20 18.25
CA LEU A 37 -15.26 3.08 19.14
C LEU A 37 -14.61 4.23 18.37
N LYS A 38 -14.01 3.96 17.20
CA LYS A 38 -13.43 4.99 16.34
C LYS A 38 -14.42 6.06 15.89
N TYR A 39 -15.65 5.69 15.58
CA TYR A 39 -16.73 6.62 15.19
C TYR A 39 -17.31 7.36 16.39
N GLU A 40 -17.39 6.72 17.55
CA GLU A 40 -17.80 7.38 18.80
C GLU A 40 -16.86 8.53 19.18
N HIS A 41 -15.55 8.35 18.98
CA HIS A 41 -14.54 9.38 19.23
C HIS A 41 -14.51 10.52 18.19
N LEU A 42 -15.08 10.31 17.00
CA LEU A 42 -15.18 11.38 15.98
C LEU A 42 -16.21 12.46 16.37
N GLY A 43 -17.16 12.14 17.26
CA GLY A 43 -18.24 13.04 17.65
C GLY A 43 -19.14 13.45 16.48
N ASP A 44 -19.88 14.55 16.65
CA ASP A 44 -20.84 15.07 15.67
C ASP A 44 -20.17 15.87 14.52
N ALA A 45 -18.85 16.03 14.55
CA ALA A 45 -18.10 16.74 13.51
C ALA A 45 -18.10 15.97 12.17
N ALA A 46 -18.22 14.65 12.21
CA ALA A 46 -18.25 13.79 11.03
C ALA A 46 -19.56 13.93 10.22
N ASP A 47 -20.69 14.20 10.90
CA ASP A 47 -22.05 14.24 10.35
C ASP A 47 -22.26 15.33 9.29
N LYS A 48 -21.31 16.26 9.12
CA LYS A 48 -21.40 17.39 8.19
C LYS A 48 -20.65 17.18 6.87
N THR A 49 -20.11 15.99 6.62
CA THR A 49 -19.29 15.72 5.42
C THR A 49 -20.01 14.85 4.40
N ASP A 50 -19.80 15.11 3.11
CA ASP A 50 -20.37 14.31 2.01
C ASP A 50 -19.92 12.84 2.08
N VAL A 51 -18.70 12.60 2.57
CA VAL A 51 -18.14 11.25 2.79
C VAL A 51 -18.98 10.49 3.81
N TYR A 52 -19.39 11.15 4.89
CA TYR A 52 -20.20 10.55 5.93
C TYR A 52 -21.63 10.23 5.45
N ALA A 53 -22.27 11.18 4.76
CA ALA A 53 -23.59 10.98 4.17
C ALA A 53 -23.61 9.82 3.16
N SER A 54 -22.60 9.75 2.29
CA SER A 54 -22.46 8.65 1.31
C SER A 54 -22.23 7.30 2.00
N LEU A 55 -21.45 7.26 3.08
CA LEU A 55 -21.22 6.05 3.87
C LEU A 55 -22.51 5.57 4.55
N GLU A 56 -23.25 6.47 5.16
CA GLU A 56 -24.54 6.16 5.78
C GLU A 56 -25.51 5.56 4.77
N GLU A 57 -25.67 6.22 3.62
CA GLU A 57 -26.57 5.77 2.56
C GLU A 57 -26.19 4.37 2.08
N ARG A 58 -24.90 4.14 1.81
CA ARG A 58 -24.39 2.83 1.38
C ARG A 58 -24.62 1.76 2.46
N THR A 59 -24.38 2.09 3.72
CA THR A 59 -24.57 1.16 4.85
C THR A 59 -26.05 0.80 5.01
N ARG A 60 -26.95 1.79 4.95
CA ARG A 60 -28.41 1.55 4.98
C ARG A 60 -28.87 0.70 3.80
N ARG A 61 -28.35 0.93 2.60
CA ARG A 61 -28.67 0.10 1.42
C ARG A 61 -28.25 -1.36 1.62
N ILE A 62 -27.05 -1.61 2.15
CA ILE A 62 -26.57 -2.98 2.41
C ILE A 62 -27.39 -3.64 3.53
N LEU A 63 -27.66 -2.91 4.62
CA LEU A 63 -28.46 -3.42 5.73
C LEU A 63 -29.93 -3.63 5.36
N GLY A 64 -30.47 -2.84 4.43
CA GLY A 64 -31.83 -2.96 3.92
C GLY A 64 -31.99 -4.03 2.84
N ALA A 65 -30.90 -4.54 2.28
CA ALA A 65 -30.94 -5.63 1.32
C ALA A 65 -31.42 -6.93 2.00
N GLY A 66 -32.26 -7.71 1.30
CA GLY A 66 -32.85 -8.95 1.86
C GLY A 66 -31.85 -10.08 2.10
N ARG A 67 -30.61 -9.97 1.60
CA ARG A 67 -29.51 -10.91 1.86
C ARG A 67 -28.41 -10.16 2.62
N PHE A 68 -28.37 -10.35 3.93
CA PHE A 68 -27.28 -9.86 4.77
C PHE A 68 -26.46 -11.06 5.23
N GLY A 69 -25.18 -11.10 4.88
CA GLY A 69 -24.25 -12.19 5.18
C GLY A 69 -22.89 -11.66 5.62
N GLU A 70 -21.95 -12.58 5.86
CA GLU A 70 -20.58 -12.21 6.26
C GLU A 70 -19.88 -11.32 5.21
N ALA A 71 -20.22 -11.47 3.93
CA ALA A 71 -19.62 -10.70 2.84
C ALA A 71 -20.12 -9.25 2.84
N GLU A 72 -21.41 -9.05 3.05
CA GLU A 72 -22.07 -7.76 3.17
C GLU A 72 -21.58 -7.01 4.42
N LEU A 73 -21.47 -7.71 5.55
CA LEU A 73 -20.89 -7.15 6.76
C LEU A 73 -19.43 -6.72 6.54
N ASP A 74 -18.60 -7.56 5.93
CA ASP A 74 -17.21 -7.20 5.66
C ASP A 74 -17.09 -6.02 4.69
N ALA A 75 -17.98 -5.91 3.70
CA ALA A 75 -18.06 -4.75 2.82
C ALA A 75 -18.41 -3.46 3.60
N VAL A 76 -19.41 -3.50 4.47
CA VAL A 76 -19.76 -2.36 5.35
C VAL A 76 -18.57 -1.95 6.20
N LEU A 77 -17.92 -2.91 6.87
CA LEU A 77 -16.77 -2.64 7.73
C LEU A 77 -15.58 -2.07 6.94
N ARG A 78 -15.34 -2.54 5.71
CA ARG A 78 -14.29 -1.99 4.83
C ARG A 78 -14.58 -0.54 4.44
N HIS A 79 -15.79 -0.25 3.97
CA HIS A 79 -16.19 1.11 3.62
C HIS A 79 -16.13 2.04 4.83
N ALA A 80 -16.62 1.59 5.99
CA ALA A 80 -16.57 2.37 7.22
C ALA A 80 -15.12 2.61 7.69
N ALA A 81 -14.23 1.64 7.55
CA ALA A 81 -12.83 1.82 7.90
C ALA A 81 -12.11 2.82 6.99
N ALA A 82 -12.34 2.75 5.68
CA ALA A 82 -11.74 3.67 4.73
C ALA A 82 -12.25 5.11 4.90
N ALA A 83 -13.57 5.27 5.07
CA ALA A 83 -14.18 6.56 5.33
C ALA A 83 -13.70 7.19 6.64
N TRP A 84 -13.43 6.38 7.67
CA TRP A 84 -12.88 6.89 8.92
C TRP A 84 -11.54 7.60 8.74
N TYR A 85 -10.66 7.13 7.84
CA TYR A 85 -9.40 7.81 7.55
C TYR A 85 -9.62 9.22 6.97
N ASP A 86 -10.64 9.37 6.13
CA ASP A 86 -10.98 10.64 5.51
C ASP A 86 -11.59 11.61 6.52
N LEU A 87 -12.50 11.10 7.37
CA LEU A 87 -13.16 11.86 8.44
C LEU A 87 -12.19 12.28 9.55
N ALA A 88 -11.24 11.41 9.90
CA ALA A 88 -10.22 11.71 10.91
C ALA A 88 -9.08 12.59 10.37
N GLY A 89 -9.13 13.02 9.10
CA GLY A 89 -8.09 13.84 8.47
C GLY A 89 -6.74 13.12 8.31
N LYS A 90 -6.71 11.78 8.42
CA LYS A 90 -5.47 10.98 8.41
C LYS A 90 -5.01 10.65 6.99
N ARG A 91 -4.65 11.69 6.22
CA ARG A 91 -4.17 11.55 4.83
C ARG A 91 -2.68 11.23 4.71
N ALA A 92 -1.88 11.57 5.72
CA ALA A 92 -0.43 11.38 5.68
C ALA A 92 0.01 9.93 5.39
N PRO A 93 -0.59 8.87 5.99
CA PRO A 93 -0.22 7.49 5.67
C PRO A 93 -0.42 7.12 4.19
N TYR A 94 -1.49 7.60 3.56
CA TYR A 94 -1.73 7.38 2.13
C TYR A 94 -0.67 8.06 1.26
N GLN A 95 -0.30 9.29 1.61
CA GLN A 95 0.75 10.03 0.91
C GLN A 95 2.11 9.34 1.05
N TRP A 96 2.50 8.94 2.27
CA TRP A 96 3.75 8.21 2.51
C TRP A 96 3.80 6.88 1.77
N TYR A 97 2.69 6.13 1.76
CA TYR A 97 2.59 4.90 0.98
C TYR A 97 2.78 5.15 -0.52
N THR A 98 2.10 6.16 -1.06
CA THR A 98 2.15 6.50 -2.48
C THR A 98 3.53 6.95 -2.92
N VAL A 99 4.17 7.84 -2.16
CA VAL A 99 5.55 8.28 -2.42
C VAL A 99 6.52 7.11 -2.35
N SER A 100 6.40 6.27 -1.31
CA SER A 100 7.25 5.09 -1.16
C SER A 100 7.09 4.11 -2.33
N PHE A 101 5.86 3.89 -2.79
CA PHE A 101 5.57 3.09 -3.98
C PHE A 101 6.26 3.66 -5.24
N PHE A 102 6.17 4.97 -5.48
CA PHE A 102 6.82 5.60 -6.63
C PHE A 102 8.34 5.50 -6.57
N VAL A 103 8.95 5.84 -5.43
CA VAL A 103 10.40 5.77 -5.25
C VAL A 103 10.90 4.34 -5.41
N ALA A 104 10.22 3.36 -4.80
CA ALA A 104 10.56 1.94 -4.93
C ALA A 104 10.43 1.46 -6.39
N THR A 105 9.35 1.84 -7.08
CA THR A 105 9.12 1.47 -8.49
C THR A 105 10.16 2.06 -9.42
N ILE A 106 10.50 3.35 -9.28
CA ILE A 106 11.54 4.00 -10.09
C ILE A 106 12.89 3.33 -9.84
N GLY A 107 13.25 3.12 -8.56
CA GLY A 107 14.47 2.43 -8.19
C GLY A 107 14.54 1.01 -8.74
N PHE A 108 13.44 0.26 -8.67
CA PHE A 108 13.32 -1.07 -9.25
C PHE A 108 13.60 -1.05 -10.76
N PHE A 109 12.93 -0.19 -11.53
CA PHE A 109 13.14 -0.14 -12.99
C PHE A 109 14.53 0.35 -13.39
N LEU A 110 15.16 1.20 -12.56
CA LEU A 110 16.51 1.70 -12.82
C LEU A 110 17.59 0.65 -12.51
N LEU A 111 17.42 -0.11 -11.42
CA LEU A 111 18.43 -1.03 -10.92
C LEU A 111 18.25 -2.46 -11.46
N ALA A 112 17.02 -2.93 -11.68
CA ALA A 112 16.76 -4.32 -12.04
C ALA A 112 17.47 -4.79 -13.32
N PRO A 113 17.48 -4.02 -14.44
CA PRO A 113 18.15 -4.44 -15.68
C PRO A 113 19.66 -4.66 -15.56
N GLN A 114 20.28 -4.14 -14.50
CA GLN A 114 21.73 -4.22 -14.29
C GLN A 114 22.16 -5.54 -13.64
N PHE A 115 21.23 -6.19 -12.92
CA PHE A 115 21.52 -7.42 -12.14
C PHE A 115 20.64 -8.61 -12.54
N PHE A 116 19.52 -8.34 -13.22
CA PHE A 116 18.55 -9.33 -13.63
C PHE A 116 18.31 -9.21 -15.14
N PRO A 117 17.90 -10.32 -15.82
CA PRO A 117 17.51 -10.26 -17.22
C PRO A 117 16.45 -9.19 -17.46
N ALA A 118 16.56 -8.42 -18.55
CA ALA A 118 15.64 -7.31 -18.83
C ALA A 118 14.15 -7.71 -18.84
N ILE A 119 13.84 -8.96 -19.20
CA ILE A 119 12.49 -9.52 -19.14
C ILE A 119 11.88 -9.46 -17.73
N PHE A 120 12.70 -9.57 -16.68
CA PHE A 120 12.25 -9.49 -15.29
C PHE A 120 11.63 -8.13 -14.98
N ALA A 121 12.30 -7.03 -15.34
CA ALA A 121 11.73 -5.69 -15.18
C ALA A 121 10.46 -5.52 -16.02
N LEU A 122 10.48 -6.03 -17.27
CA LEU A 122 9.35 -5.90 -18.20
C LEU A 122 8.06 -6.55 -17.67
N LEU A 123 8.16 -7.70 -16.99
CA LEU A 123 7.01 -8.39 -16.38
C LEU A 123 6.26 -7.52 -15.37
N PHE A 124 6.96 -6.59 -14.70
CA PHE A 124 6.35 -5.73 -13.69
C PHE A 124 5.69 -4.48 -14.26
N VAL A 125 5.86 -4.17 -15.55
CA VAL A 125 5.28 -2.97 -16.18
C VAL A 125 3.75 -2.97 -16.07
N VAL A 126 3.09 -4.05 -16.53
CA VAL A 126 1.63 -4.18 -16.50
C VAL A 126 1.05 -4.10 -15.08
N PRO A 127 1.49 -4.91 -14.10
CA PRO A 127 0.94 -4.84 -12.74
C PRO A 127 1.20 -3.50 -12.05
N VAL A 128 2.35 -2.84 -12.32
CA VAL A 128 2.63 -1.48 -11.81
C VAL A 128 1.63 -0.46 -12.38
N PHE A 129 1.35 -0.49 -13.68
CA PHE A 129 0.37 0.42 -14.29
C PHE A 129 -1.05 0.22 -13.75
N ILE A 130 -1.50 -1.03 -13.63
CA ILE A 130 -2.81 -1.35 -13.05
C ILE A 130 -2.85 -0.94 -11.57
N GLY A 131 -1.76 -1.22 -10.84
CA GLY A 131 -1.58 -0.83 -9.45
C GLY A 131 -1.69 0.68 -9.26
N LEU A 132 -1.06 1.48 -10.11
CA LEU A 132 -1.10 2.95 -10.06
C LEU A 132 -2.52 3.50 -10.28
N LYS A 133 -3.26 2.94 -11.24
CA LYS A 133 -4.68 3.28 -11.45
C LYS A 133 -5.52 2.93 -10.21
N GLY A 134 -5.29 1.75 -9.64
CA GLY A 134 -5.98 1.30 -8.43
C GLY A 134 -5.61 2.12 -7.18
N LEU A 135 -4.37 2.56 -7.07
CA LEU A 135 -3.89 3.40 -5.97
C LEU A 135 -4.56 4.77 -5.97
N LYS A 136 -4.71 5.38 -7.16
CA LYS A 136 -5.45 6.65 -7.34
C LYS A 136 -6.93 6.50 -6.98
N ALA A 137 -7.52 5.34 -7.31
CA ALA A 137 -8.90 5.01 -6.96
C ALA A 137 -9.07 4.42 -5.55
N ARG A 138 -7.97 4.28 -4.78
CA ARG A 138 -7.90 3.65 -3.45
C ARG A 138 -8.55 2.26 -3.38
N THR A 139 -8.38 1.45 -4.43
CA THR A 139 -8.95 0.11 -4.48
C THR A 139 -8.06 -0.91 -3.78
N LEU A 140 -8.66 -1.94 -3.18
CA LEU A 140 -7.93 -3.04 -2.54
C LEU A 140 -7.05 -3.81 -3.54
N ASN A 141 -7.53 -4.00 -4.77
CA ASN A 141 -6.76 -4.62 -5.85
C ASN A 141 -5.56 -3.75 -6.23
N GLY A 142 -5.74 -2.42 -6.28
CA GLY A 142 -4.65 -1.47 -6.48
C GLY A 142 -3.59 -1.56 -5.40
N PHE A 143 -4.01 -1.57 -4.13
CA PHE A 143 -3.12 -1.77 -3.00
C PHE A 143 -2.36 -3.10 -3.08
N THR A 144 -3.04 -4.19 -3.44
CA THR A 144 -2.41 -5.52 -3.52
C THR A 144 -1.33 -5.55 -4.61
N LEU A 145 -1.63 -5.01 -5.80
CA LEU A 145 -0.68 -4.96 -6.91
C LEU A 145 0.51 -4.04 -6.60
N THR A 146 0.25 -2.89 -5.99
CA THR A 146 1.32 -1.96 -5.61
C THR A 146 2.16 -2.51 -4.45
N ALA A 147 1.58 -3.24 -3.50
CA ALA A 147 2.31 -3.86 -2.40
C ALA A 147 3.29 -4.95 -2.87
N MET A 148 3.04 -5.60 -4.01
CA MET A 148 3.96 -6.58 -4.60
C MET A 148 5.30 -5.96 -5.03
N ILE A 149 5.36 -4.65 -5.31
CA ILE A 149 6.60 -4.01 -5.74
C ILE A 149 7.64 -3.94 -4.63
N PHE A 150 7.21 -3.82 -3.36
CA PHE A 150 8.12 -3.61 -2.24
C PHE A 150 9.11 -4.75 -2.00
N PRO A 151 8.70 -6.03 -1.89
CA PRO A 151 9.65 -7.12 -1.70
C PRO A 151 10.63 -7.24 -2.88
N VAL A 152 10.15 -7.01 -4.10
CA VAL A 152 10.98 -7.10 -5.31
C VAL A 152 11.97 -5.94 -5.39
N SER A 153 11.52 -4.72 -5.08
CA SER A 153 12.38 -3.54 -5.01
C SER A 153 13.45 -3.69 -3.93
N LEU A 154 13.10 -4.31 -2.79
CA LEU A 154 14.05 -4.58 -1.71
C LEU A 154 15.12 -5.61 -2.13
N LEU A 155 14.72 -6.66 -2.87
CA LEU A 155 15.66 -7.64 -3.42
C LEU A 155 16.65 -6.97 -4.39
N VAL A 156 16.14 -6.16 -5.32
CA VAL A 156 16.97 -5.44 -6.29
C VAL A 156 17.88 -4.44 -5.58
N ALA A 157 17.34 -3.67 -4.64
CA ALA A 157 18.09 -2.70 -3.84
C ALA A 157 19.23 -3.34 -3.05
N THR A 158 18.99 -4.49 -2.41
CA THR A 158 20.05 -5.17 -1.63
C THR A 158 21.13 -5.79 -2.53
N THR A 159 20.74 -6.35 -3.68
CA THR A 159 21.69 -6.86 -4.69
C THR A 159 22.57 -5.73 -5.26
N ALA A 160 21.93 -4.61 -5.61
CA ALA A 160 22.60 -3.42 -6.09
C ALA A 160 23.55 -2.83 -5.04
N ALA A 161 23.05 -2.65 -3.81
CA ALA A 161 23.83 -2.14 -2.69
C ALA A 161 25.08 -2.99 -2.47
N ARG A 162 24.92 -4.31 -2.37
CA ARG A 162 26.06 -5.24 -2.19
C ARG A 162 27.12 -5.03 -3.28
N SER A 163 26.69 -4.98 -4.54
CA SER A 163 27.60 -4.86 -5.68
C SER A 163 28.32 -3.51 -5.69
N TYR A 164 27.59 -2.39 -5.66
CA TYR A 164 28.21 -1.07 -5.75
C TYR A 164 29.01 -0.67 -4.50
N PHE A 165 28.53 -0.99 -3.30
CA PHE A 165 29.32 -0.72 -2.09
C PHE A 165 30.59 -1.55 -2.05
N SER A 166 30.57 -2.80 -2.54
CA SER A 166 31.79 -3.60 -2.66
C SER A 166 32.80 -3.01 -3.66
N ALA A 167 32.31 -2.42 -4.76
CA ALA A 167 33.16 -1.73 -5.72
C ALA A 167 33.76 -0.44 -5.13
N ILE A 168 32.96 0.36 -4.42
CA ILE A 168 33.42 1.63 -3.83
C ILE A 168 34.45 1.40 -2.72
N LEU A 169 34.28 0.38 -1.88
CA LEU A 169 35.18 0.09 -0.77
C LEU A 169 36.41 -0.73 -1.17
N GLY A 170 36.38 -1.36 -2.35
CA GLY A 170 37.45 -2.21 -2.87
C GLY A 170 38.21 -1.49 -3.99
N ASP A 171 37.92 -1.86 -5.23
CA ASP A 171 38.57 -1.34 -6.43
C ASP A 171 37.53 -0.75 -7.40
N LEU A 172 37.22 0.52 -7.17
CA LEU A 172 36.28 1.28 -7.98
C LEU A 172 36.76 1.42 -9.44
N PRO A 173 38.04 1.75 -9.73
CA PRO A 173 38.55 1.82 -11.10
C PRO A 173 38.34 0.52 -11.88
N ALA A 174 38.66 -0.64 -11.30
CA ALA A 174 38.49 -1.92 -12.00
C ALA A 174 37.02 -2.19 -12.35
N PHE A 175 36.10 -1.93 -11.42
CA PHE A 175 34.66 -2.09 -11.66
C PHE A 175 34.14 -1.06 -12.68
N ALA A 176 34.61 0.18 -12.59
CA ALA A 176 34.25 1.25 -13.52
C ALA A 176 34.76 0.97 -14.94
N ALA A 177 35.98 0.46 -15.10
CA ALA A 177 36.53 0.06 -16.39
C ALA A 177 35.72 -1.07 -17.03
N GLN A 178 35.30 -2.07 -16.24
CA GLN A 178 34.42 -3.14 -16.73
C GLN A 178 33.08 -2.60 -17.21
N MET A 179 32.47 -1.69 -16.43
CA MET A 179 31.20 -1.06 -16.80
C MET A 179 31.37 -0.15 -18.03
N ALA A 180 32.44 0.63 -18.11
CA ALA A 180 32.79 1.48 -19.24
C ALA A 180 32.90 0.68 -20.54
N SER A 181 33.58 -0.48 -20.49
CA SER A 181 33.69 -1.39 -21.63
C SER A 181 32.34 -2.03 -22.01
N SER A 182 31.49 -2.35 -21.04
CA SER A 182 30.22 -3.05 -21.30
C SER A 182 29.16 -2.13 -21.90
N TYR A 183 29.15 -0.86 -21.48
CA TYR A 183 28.15 0.13 -21.90
C TYR A 183 28.70 1.16 -22.91
N HIS A 184 29.97 1.02 -23.32
CA HIS A 184 30.67 1.94 -24.22
C HIS A 184 30.63 3.40 -23.74
N ILE A 185 30.84 3.61 -22.44
CA ILE A 185 30.87 4.94 -21.80
C ILE A 185 32.28 5.25 -21.29
N ALA A 186 32.56 6.53 -21.02
CA ALA A 186 33.83 6.93 -20.41
C ALA A 186 33.95 6.40 -18.97
N GLU A 187 35.18 6.06 -18.55
CA GLU A 187 35.47 5.51 -17.22
C GLU A 187 35.08 6.45 -16.07
N ASP A 188 35.28 7.76 -16.26
CA ASP A 188 34.83 8.78 -15.28
C ASP A 188 33.31 8.77 -15.12
N THR A 189 32.58 8.62 -16.23
CA THR A 189 31.11 8.53 -16.21
C THR A 189 30.66 7.23 -15.54
N ALA A 190 31.38 6.13 -15.79
CA ALA A 190 31.11 4.85 -15.16
C ALA A 190 31.34 4.92 -13.64
N SER A 191 32.44 5.53 -13.19
CA SER A 191 32.73 5.72 -11.77
C SER A 191 31.65 6.55 -11.07
N LEU A 192 31.18 7.63 -11.70
CA LEU A 192 30.08 8.44 -11.18
C LEU A 192 28.78 7.63 -11.08
N LEU A 193 28.44 6.86 -12.11
CA LEU A 193 27.24 6.03 -12.14
C LEU A 193 27.23 4.97 -11.03
N VAL A 194 28.38 4.36 -10.71
CA VAL A 194 28.50 3.42 -9.59
C VAL A 194 28.11 4.08 -8.27
N VAL A 195 28.60 5.29 -8.00
CA VAL A 195 28.27 6.03 -6.77
C VAL A 195 26.79 6.43 -6.75
N VAL A 196 26.25 6.90 -7.88
CA VAL A 196 24.83 7.25 -8.01
C VAL A 196 23.95 6.02 -7.78
N PHE A 197 24.25 4.88 -8.41
CA PHE A 197 23.45 3.66 -8.23
C PHE A 197 23.58 3.07 -6.82
N ALA A 198 24.73 3.22 -6.15
CA ALA A 198 24.85 2.90 -4.73
C ALA A 198 23.88 3.75 -3.89
N ALA A 199 23.83 5.07 -4.11
CA ALA A 199 22.90 5.95 -3.40
C ALA A 199 21.42 5.59 -3.70
N VAL A 200 21.09 5.35 -4.98
CA VAL A 200 19.72 4.94 -5.37
C VAL A 200 19.34 3.60 -4.73
N SER A 201 20.27 2.66 -4.59
CA SER A 201 20.00 1.38 -3.94
C SER A 201 19.54 1.55 -2.48
N VAL A 202 20.18 2.44 -1.73
CA VAL A 202 19.80 2.73 -0.33
C VAL A 202 18.43 3.40 -0.29
N VAL A 203 18.21 4.44 -1.10
CA VAL A 203 16.93 5.16 -1.15
C VAL A 203 15.77 4.22 -1.52
N THR A 204 16.00 3.33 -2.49
CA THR A 204 15.02 2.33 -2.94
C THR A 204 14.71 1.33 -1.83
N GLY A 205 15.74 0.84 -1.12
CA GLY A 205 15.59 -0.07 0.02
C GLY A 205 14.80 0.56 1.16
N CYS A 206 15.13 1.80 1.54
CA CYS A 206 14.39 2.55 2.55
C CYS A 206 12.92 2.77 2.16
N ALA A 207 12.67 3.20 0.92
CA ALA A 207 11.32 3.37 0.39
C ALA A 207 10.53 2.07 0.40
N ALA A 208 11.16 0.94 0.03
CA ALA A 208 10.50 -0.36 0.07
C ALA A 208 10.07 -0.78 1.48
N ILE A 209 10.95 -0.57 2.47
CA ILE A 209 10.66 -0.89 3.88
C ILE A 209 9.56 0.03 4.43
N VAL A 210 9.68 1.34 4.23
CA VAL A 210 8.70 2.32 4.71
C VAL A 210 7.34 2.07 4.05
N GLY A 211 7.30 1.86 2.74
CA GLY A 211 6.09 1.56 2.00
C GLY A 211 5.40 0.28 2.47
N ALA A 212 6.18 -0.78 2.72
CA ALA A 212 5.66 -2.02 3.30
C ALA A 212 5.06 -1.79 4.70
N ILE A 213 5.79 -1.14 5.61
CA ILE A 213 5.33 -0.88 6.98
C ILE A 213 4.05 -0.04 6.99
N VAL A 214 4.04 1.08 6.26
CA VAL A 214 2.88 1.97 6.18
C VAL A 214 1.70 1.26 5.53
N GLY A 215 1.94 0.50 4.45
CA GLY A 215 0.93 -0.26 3.75
C GLY A 215 0.28 -1.34 4.61
N PHE A 216 1.07 -2.16 5.30
CA PHE A 216 0.55 -3.19 6.19
C PHE A 216 -0.23 -2.60 7.37
N ARG A 217 0.29 -1.53 7.99
CA ARG A 217 -0.33 -0.91 9.16
C ARG A 217 -1.64 -0.19 8.82
N HIS A 218 -1.75 0.36 7.62
CA HIS A 218 -2.87 1.19 7.22
C HIS A 218 -3.66 0.66 6.01
N ARG A 219 -3.62 -0.66 5.76
CA ARG A 219 -4.33 -1.32 4.63
C ARG A 219 -5.82 -1.00 4.55
N ASP A 220 -6.45 -0.68 5.68
CA ASP A 220 -7.87 -0.35 5.77
C ASP A 220 -8.22 1.01 5.12
N MET A 221 -7.23 1.76 4.62
CA MET A 221 -7.46 2.97 3.82
C MET A 221 -7.96 2.67 2.39
N PHE A 222 -7.89 1.39 1.97
CA PHE A 222 -8.24 0.91 0.64
C PHE A 222 -9.53 0.08 0.66
N VAL A 223 -10.33 0.20 -0.40
CA VAL A 223 -11.69 -0.35 -0.51
C VAL A 223 -11.79 -1.38 -1.62
#